data_AF-A0A7T5EQM9-F1
#
_entry.id   AF-A0A7T5EQM9-F1
#
_cell.length_a   1.000
_cell.length_b   1.000
_cell.length_c   1.000
_cell.angle_alpha   90.00
_cell.angle_beta   90.00
_cell.angle_gamma   90.00
#
_symmetry.space_group_name_H-M   'P 1'
#
loop_
_entity.id
_entity.type
_entity.pdbx_description
1 polymer ?
#
loop_
_entity_poly.entity_id
_entity_poly.type
_entity_poly.pdbx_seq_one_letter_code
_entity_poly.pdbx_strand_id
1 'polypeptide(L)'
;MRNFTAWTILAFVFLLAGEGFNLFRIHIELWLAYGHWQDVVWTVFGLILGFVATAWLGGFIYYRDKKRNKIQREGWRGRPVKRSR
;
A
#
# COMPACT_ATOMS: atom_id res chain seq x y z
N MET A 1 -13.25 -19.37 -6.61
CA MET A 1 -13.38 -18.44 -5.45
C MET A 1 -12.08 -17.74 -5.05
N ARG A 2 -10.95 -18.45 -4.85
CA ARG A 2 -9.68 -17.83 -4.40
C ARG A 2 -9.15 -16.68 -5.29
N ASN A 3 -9.34 -16.79 -6.61
CA ASN A 3 -8.94 -15.74 -7.55
C ASN A 3 -9.84 -14.51 -7.43
N PHE A 4 -11.15 -14.71 -7.22
CA PHE A 4 -12.11 -13.62 -7.00
C PHE A 4 -11.75 -12.82 -5.75
N THR A 5 -11.47 -13.48 -4.62
CA THR A 5 -11.04 -12.79 -3.39
C THR A 5 -9.77 -11.97 -3.59
N ALA A 6 -8.80 -12.48 -4.36
CA ALA A 6 -7.57 -11.73 -4.66
C ALA A 6 -7.85 -10.47 -5.51
N TRP A 7 -8.70 -10.59 -6.53
CA TRP A 7 -9.15 -9.45 -7.33
C TRP A 7 -9.93 -8.43 -6.51
N THR A 8 -10.81 -8.87 -5.61
CA THR A 8 -11.55 -7.99 -4.70
C THR A 8 -10.61 -7.20 -3.79
N ILE A 9 -9.62 -7.87 -3.19
CA ILE A 9 -8.62 -7.20 -2.33
C ILE A 9 -7.82 -6.18 -3.15
N LEU A 10 -7.39 -6.55 -4.35
CA LEU A 10 -6.63 -5.65 -5.22
C LEU A 10 -7.45 -4.43 -5.63
N ALA A 11 -8.69 -4.64 -6.08
CA ALA A 11 -9.60 -3.56 -6.47
C ALA A 11 -9.92 -2.64 -5.29
N PHE A 12 -10.17 -3.20 -4.10
CA PHE A 12 -10.45 -2.43 -2.89
C PHE A 12 -9.27 -1.55 -2.50
N VAL A 13 -8.04 -2.10 -2.47
CA VAL A 13 -6.84 -1.32 -2.18
C VAL A 13 -6.62 -0.25 -3.24
N PHE A 14 -6.81 -0.58 -4.51
CA PHE A 14 -6.62 0.36 -5.61
C PHE A 14 -7.57 1.55 -5.50
N LEU A 15 -8.85 1.31 -5.20
CA LEU A 15 -9.83 2.37 -4.99
C LEU A 15 -9.50 3.22 -3.77
N LEU A 16 -9.13 2.62 -2.63
CA LEU A 16 -8.75 3.36 -1.44
C LEU A 16 -7.49 4.21 -1.65
N ALA A 17 -6.46 3.62 -2.26
CA ALA A 17 -5.22 4.33 -2.52
C ALA A 17 -5.42 5.45 -3.55
N GLY A 18 -6.20 5.16 -4.60
CA GLY A 18 -6.58 6.13 -5.62
C GLY A 18 -7.36 7.30 -5.03
N GLU A 19 -8.32 7.05 -4.15
CA GLU A 19 -9.07 8.10 -3.47
C GLU A 19 -8.17 8.95 -2.56
N GLY A 20 -7.25 8.32 -1.83
CA GLY A 20 -6.25 9.03 -1.03
C GLY A 20 -5.40 9.99 -1.86
N PHE A 21 -4.87 9.53 -3.00
CA PHE A 21 -4.09 10.39 -3.89
C PHE A 21 -4.95 11.45 -4.60
N ASN A 22 -6.23 11.16 -4.87
CA ASN A 22 -7.17 12.13 -5.41
C ASN A 22 -7.46 13.25 -4.40
N LEU A 23 -7.69 12.92 -3.13
CA LEU A 23 -7.84 13.90 -2.04
C LEU A 23 -6.59 14.76 -1.90
N PHE A 24 -5.40 14.15 -1.92
CA PHE A 24 -4.14 14.89 -1.92
C PHE A 24 -4.10 15.90 -3.06
N ARG A 25 -4.39 15.47 -4.30
CA ARG A 25 -4.34 16.31 -5.49
C ARG A 25 -5.30 17.50 -5.38
N ILE A 26 -6.57 17.25 -5.03
CA ILE A 26 -7.58 18.30 -4.98
C ILE A 26 -7.23 19.33 -3.90
N HIS A 27 -6.87 18.87 -2.70
CA HIS A 27 -6.66 19.77 -1.58
C HIS A 27 -5.30 20.48 -1.61
N ILE A 28 -4.25 19.90 -2.22
CA ILE A 28 -3.02 20.66 -2.43
C ILE A 28 -3.23 21.79 -3.44
N GLU A 29 -4.01 21.55 -4.51
CA GLU A 29 -4.39 22.58 -5.48
C GLU A 29 -5.19 23.71 -4.81
N LEU A 30 -6.18 23.36 -3.97
CA LEU A 30 -6.98 24.33 -3.21
C LEU A 30 -6.16 25.11 -2.18
N TRP A 31 -5.27 24.43 -1.46
CA TRP A 31 -4.40 25.09 -0.50
C TRP A 31 -3.48 26.10 -1.17
N LEU A 32 -2.89 25.75 -2.32
CA LEU A 32 -2.03 26.67 -3.08
C LEU A 32 -2.81 27.86 -3.65
N ALA A 33 -4.10 27.68 -3.97
CA ALA A 33 -4.94 28.74 -4.51
C ALA A 33 -5.50 29.70 -3.43
N TYR A 34 -5.96 29.16 -2.29
CA TYR A 34 -6.74 29.92 -1.30
C TYR A 34 -6.08 30.01 0.08
N GLY A 35 -5.09 29.17 0.37
CA GLY A 35 -4.32 29.21 1.62
C GLY A 35 -5.07 28.70 2.86
N HIS A 36 -6.19 27.99 2.72
CA HIS A 36 -6.96 27.50 3.86
C HIS A 36 -6.24 26.34 4.57
N TRP A 37 -6.11 26.44 5.90
CA TRP A 37 -5.46 25.39 6.71
C TRP A 37 -6.17 24.02 6.63
N GLN A 38 -7.49 24.01 6.43
CA GLN A 38 -8.26 22.77 6.32
C GLN A 38 -7.79 21.92 5.13
N ASP A 39 -7.40 22.54 4.03
CA ASP A 39 -6.90 21.83 2.85
C ASP A 39 -5.56 21.14 3.10
N VAL A 40 -4.71 21.70 3.97
CA VAL A 40 -3.47 21.03 4.41
C VAL A 40 -3.79 19.74 5.14
N VAL A 41 -4.80 19.75 6.03
CA VAL A 41 -5.21 18.57 6.78
C VAL A 41 -5.71 17.48 5.83
N TRP A 42 -6.55 17.84 4.86
CA TRP A 42 -7.05 16.89 3.86
C TRP A 42 -5.94 16.35 2.95
N THR A 43 -4.97 17.19 2.60
CA THR A 43 -3.79 16.79 1.83
C THR A 43 -2.98 15.71 2.56
N VAL A 44 -2.70 15.94 3.85
CA VAL A 44 -1.98 14.98 4.69
C VAL A 44 -2.79 13.69 4.85
N PHE A 45 -4.10 13.79 5.06
CA PHE A 45 -4.97 12.63 5.18
C PHE A 45 -4.99 11.79 3.89
N GLY A 46 -5.07 12.44 2.73
CA GLY A 46 -5.00 11.79 1.42
C GLY A 46 -3.70 11.02 1.23
N LEU A 47 -2.56 11.61 1.58
CA LEU A 47 -1.26 10.93 1.55
C LEU A 47 -1.24 9.73 2.49
N ILE A 48 -1.67 9.89 3.74
CA ILE A 48 -1.71 8.79 4.71
C ILE A 48 -2.57 7.64 4.16
N LEU A 49 -3.75 7.94 3.62
CA LEU A 49 -4.65 6.94 3.06
C LEU A 49 -4.01 6.19 1.88
N GLY A 50 -3.41 6.92 0.94
CA GLY A 50 -2.70 6.36 -0.22
C GLY A 50 -1.54 5.45 0.16
N PHE A 51 -0.67 5.93 1.06
CA PHE A 51 0.49 5.18 1.52
C PHE A 51 0.11 3.97 2.38
N VAL A 52 -0.83 4.12 3.32
CA VAL A 52 -1.25 3.03 4.20
C VAL A 52 -1.94 1.93 3.40
N ALA A 53 -2.81 2.26 2.44
CA ALA A 53 -3.45 1.26 1.59
C ALA A 53 -2.41 0.46 0.78
N THR A 54 -1.43 1.16 0.21
CA THR A 54 -0.35 0.53 -0.58
C THR A 54 0.58 -0.32 0.29
N ALA A 55 0.99 0.20 1.45
CA ALA A 55 1.83 -0.51 2.41
C ALA A 55 1.12 -1.76 2.96
N TRP A 56 -0.18 -1.65 3.24
CA TRP A 56 -1.00 -2.77 3.67
C TRP A 56 -1.04 -3.88 2.63
N LEU A 57 -1.19 -3.56 1.33
CA LEU A 57 -1.16 -4.56 0.26
C LEU A 57 0.20 -5.26 0.18
N GLY A 58 1.30 -4.50 0.24
CA GLY A 58 2.65 -5.06 0.29
C GLY A 58 2.85 -6.00 1.49
N GLY A 59 2.42 -5.57 2.67
CA GLY A 59 2.44 -6.36 3.90
C GLY A 59 1.58 -7.62 3.82
N PHE A 60 0.39 -7.53 3.23
CA PHE A 60 -0.50 -8.66 2.99
C PHE A 60 0.12 -9.69 2.05
N ILE A 61 0.72 -9.25 0.94
CA ILE A 61 1.43 -10.13 0.00
C ILE A 61 2.59 -10.82 0.71
N TYR A 62 3.41 -10.08 1.44
CA TYR A 62 4.52 -10.63 2.22
C TYR A 62 4.04 -11.68 3.23
N TYR A 63 3.01 -11.36 4.02
CA TYR A 63 2.44 -12.27 5.00
C TYR A 63 1.91 -13.56 4.36
N ARG A 64 1.16 -13.42 3.26
CA ARG A 64 0.61 -14.54 2.49
C ARG A 64 1.72 -15.45 1.96
N ASP A 65 2.78 -14.87 1.42
CA ASP A 65 3.87 -15.63 0.81
C ASP A 65 4.79 -16.27 1.86
N LYS A 66 4.99 -15.62 3.00
CA LYS A 66 5.64 -16.18 4.19
C LYS A 66 4.90 -17.43 4.69
N LYS A 67 3.57 -17.35 4.83
CA LYS A 67 2.73 -18.50 5.23
C LYS A 67 2.80 -19.66 4.24
N ARG A 68 3.05 -19.39 2.96
CA ARG A 68 3.17 -20.41 1.91
C ARG A 68 4.61 -20.93 1.73
N ASN A 69 5.52 -20.58 2.64
CA ASN A 69 6.95 -20.92 2.56
C ASN A 69 7.61 -20.54 1.23
N LYS A 70 7.09 -19.52 0.54
CA LYS A 70 7.65 -19.03 -0.73
C LYS A 70 8.85 -18.10 -0.53
N ILE A 71 8.92 -17.47 0.64
CA ILE A 71 10.03 -16.59 1.01
C ILE A 71 11.18 -17.47 1.51
N GLN A 72 12.06 -17.88 0.60
CA GLN A 72 13.34 -18.46 0.98
C GLN A 72 14.20 -17.35 1.59
N ARG A 73 14.94 -17.65 2.67
CA ARG A 73 16.02 -16.76 3.12
C ARG A 73 17.11 -16.85 2.06
N GLU A 74 17.05 -15.94 1.11
CA GLU A 74 18.19 -15.63 0.28
C GLU A 74 19.26 -15.03 1.20
N GLY A 75 20.39 -15.75 1.34
CA GLY A 75 21.61 -15.19 1.86
C GLY A 75 22.10 -14.07 0.94
N TRP A 76 23.10 -13.32 1.39
CA TRP A 76 23.69 -12.22 0.63
C TRP A 76 23.93 -12.64 -0.85
N ARG A 77 23.28 -11.94 -1.80
CA ARG A 77 23.21 -12.24 -3.25
C ARG A 77 22.31 -13.41 -3.70
N GLY A 78 21.13 -13.58 -3.12
CA GLY A 78 20.12 -14.49 -3.72
C GLY A 78 20.39 -15.98 -3.53
N ARG A 79 21.36 -16.37 -2.70
CA ARG A 79 21.68 -17.80 -2.50
C ARG A 79 20.77 -18.38 -1.42
N PRO A 80 20.00 -19.45 -1.68
CA PRO A 80 19.17 -20.06 -0.64
C PRO A 80 20.05 -20.57 0.52
N VAL A 81 19.81 -20.08 1.73
CA VAL A 81 20.51 -20.57 2.93
C VAL A 81 19.93 -21.93 3.29
N LYS A 82 20.73 -23.01 3.15
CA LYS A 82 20.36 -24.34 3.67
C LYS A 82 20.14 -24.24 5.18
N ARG A 83 18.97 -24.66 5.66
CA ARG A 83 18.77 -24.93 7.10
C ARG A 83 19.68 -26.11 7.47
N SER A 84 20.69 -25.91 8.32
CA SER A 84 21.28 -27.04 9.02
C SER A 84 20.25 -27.53 10.04
N ARG A 85 19.95 -28.83 10.00
CA ARG A 85 19.19 -29.50 11.04
C ARG A 85 20.09 -29.78 12.23
#